data_AF-A0A2X3JTG4-F1
#
_entry.id   AF-A0A2X3JTG4-F1
#
_cell.length_a   1.000
_cell.length_b   1.000
_cell.length_c   1.000
_cell.angle_alpha   90.00
_cell.angle_beta   90.00
_cell.angle_gamma   90.00
#
_symmetry.space_group_name_H-M   'P 1'
#
loop_
_entity.id
_entity.type
_entity.pdbx_description
1 polymer ?
#
loop_
_entity_poly.entity_id
_entity_poly.type
_entity_poly.pdbx_seq_one_letter_code
_entity_poly.pdbx_strand_id
1 'polypeptide(L)' 'MDRIIEKLDHGWWVVSHEQKLWLPKGELPYGEAANFDLVGQRALQIGEWQGEPVWLVQQQRASRYGVGTSGH' A
#
# COMPACT_ATOMS: atom_id res chain seq x y z
N MET A 1 -6.73 4.75 15.62
CA MET A 1 -6.13 3.62 16.35
C MET A 1 -5.46 2.74 15.32
N ASP A 2 -4.18 2.37 15.50
CA ASP A 2 -3.54 1.41 14.60
C ASP A 2 -4.04 -0.01 14.91
N ARG A 3 -4.17 -0.85 13.87
CA ARG A 3 -4.59 -2.24 14.01
C ARG A 3 -3.83 -3.16 13.05
N ILE A 4 -3.88 -4.45 13.33
CA ILE A 4 -3.41 -5.49 12.40
C ILE A 4 -4.45 -5.64 11.29
N ILE A 5 -3.98 -5.64 10.05
CA ILE A 5 -4.82 -5.78 8.87
C ILE A 5 -5.26 -7.24 8.70
N GLU A 6 -6.56 -7.43 8.52
CA GLU A 6 -7.17 -8.73 8.25
C GLU A 6 -7.37 -8.97 6.75
N LYS A 7 -7.71 -10.21 6.37
CA LYS A 7 -7.85 -10.60 4.96
C LYS A 7 -8.92 -9.80 4.20
N LEU A 8 -10.02 -9.47 4.88
CA LEU A 8 -11.18 -8.78 4.31
C LEU A 8 -11.12 -7.26 4.49
N ASP A 9 -10.05 -6.74 5.09
CA ASP A 9 -9.85 -5.30 5.13
C ASP A 9 -9.67 -4.79 3.70
N HIS A 10 -10.36 -3.69 3.41
CA HIS A 10 -10.42 -3.08 2.10
C HIS A 10 -10.30 -1.56 2.24
N GLY A 11 -10.07 -0.89 1.10
CA GLY A 11 -9.97 0.55 1.01
C GLY A 11 -8.73 0.98 0.23
N TRP A 12 -8.24 2.19 0.54
CA TRP A 12 -7.07 2.79 -0.08
C TRP A 12 -5.81 2.53 0.75
N TRP A 13 -4.72 2.10 0.10
CA TRP A 13 -3.49 1.68 0.78
C TRP A 13 -2.33 2.65 0.53
N VAL A 14 -2.05 3.50 1.50
CA VAL A 14 -0.86 4.35 1.54
C VAL A 14 0.28 3.53 2.15
N VAL A 15 1.05 2.83 1.31
CA VAL A 15 2.24 2.09 1.76
C VAL A 15 3.47 2.95 1.56
N SER A 16 4.10 3.38 2.65
CA SER A 16 5.16 4.40 2.63
C SER A 16 6.41 3.97 3.40
N HIS A 17 7.58 4.33 2.88
CA HIS A 17 8.87 4.20 3.55
C HIS A 17 9.83 5.30 3.07
N GLU A 18 10.55 5.95 3.99
CA GLU A 18 11.54 7.00 3.66
C GLU A 18 11.02 8.08 2.69
N GLN A 19 9.83 8.62 2.97
CA GLN A 19 9.18 9.66 2.14
C GLN A 19 8.82 9.20 0.71
N LYS A 20 8.89 7.88 0.43
CA LYS A 20 8.45 7.29 -0.83
C LYS A 20 7.14 6.54 -0.64
N LEU A 21 6.24 6.73 -1.59
CA LEU A 21 4.97 6.03 -1.67
C LEU A 21 5.09 4.86 -2.66
N TRP A 22 4.52 3.71 -2.29
CA TRP A 22 4.37 2.59 -3.21
C TRP A 22 3.16 2.82 -4.11
N LEU A 23 3.42 2.92 -5.42
CA LEU A 23 2.42 3.12 -6.46
C LEU A 23 2.56 2.00 -7.50
N PRO A 24 1.94 0.82 -7.30
CA PRO A 24 1.94 -0.23 -8.32
C PRO A 24 1.28 0.29 -9.59
N LYS A 25 1.99 0.21 -10.72
CA LYS A 25 1.54 0.73 -12.03
C LYS A 25 1.26 2.25 -12.05
N GLY A 26 1.80 3.01 -11.09
CA GLY A 26 1.63 4.46 -11.02
C GLY A 26 0.35 4.92 -10.32
N GLU A 27 -0.42 4.01 -9.72
CA GLU A 27 -1.68 4.33 -9.04
C GLU A 27 -1.63 3.94 -7.56
N LEU A 28 -2.44 4.62 -6.74
CA LEU A 28 -2.59 4.25 -5.33
C LEU A 28 -3.36 2.93 -5.24
N PRO A 29 -2.86 1.91 -4.53
CA PRO A 29 -3.55 0.63 -4.42
C PRO A 29 -4.92 0.79 -3.75
N TYR A 30 -5.93 0.19 -4.37
CA TYR A 30 -7.31 0.15 -3.87
C TYR A 30 -7.86 -1.28 -3.96
N GLY A 31 -8.53 -1.74 -2.90
CA GLY A 31 -9.16 -3.05 -2.82
C GLY A 31 -8.79 -3.81 -1.54
N GLU A 32 -8.96 -5.14 -1.54
CA GLU A 32 -8.67 -5.98 -0.38
C GLU A 32 -7.17 -6.10 -0.06
N ALA A 33 -6.83 -6.15 1.23
CA ALA A 33 -5.47 -6.30 1.74
C ALA A 33 -4.74 -7.54 1.19
N ALA A 34 -5.47 -8.63 0.96
CA ALA A 34 -4.94 -9.88 0.43
C ALA A 34 -4.33 -9.72 -0.97
N ASN A 35 -4.85 -8.78 -1.78
CA ASN A 35 -4.35 -8.53 -3.14
C ASN A 35 -2.98 -7.82 -3.15
N PHE A 36 -2.59 -7.21 -2.02
CA PHE A 36 -1.40 -6.40 -1.89
C PHE A 36 -0.39 -6.97 -0.89
N ASP A 37 -0.63 -8.17 -0.37
CA ASP A 37 0.21 -8.81 0.65
C ASP A 37 0.35 -7.92 1.91
N LEU A 38 -0.77 -7.32 2.34
CA LEU A 38 -0.84 -6.42 3.51
C LEU A 38 -1.46 -7.09 4.74
N VAL A 39 -1.96 -8.32 4.61
CA VAL A 39 -2.53 -9.07 5.73
C VAL A 39 -1.47 -9.31 6.80
N GLY A 40 -1.84 -9.09 8.06
CA GLY A 40 -0.91 -9.19 9.20
C GLY A 40 -0.02 -7.96 9.39
N GLN A 41 -0.04 -6.99 8.48
CA GLN A 41 0.69 -5.73 8.67
C GLN A 41 -0.04 -4.82 9.64
N ARG A 42 0.72 -3.99 10.36
CA ARG A 42 0.14 -2.94 11.21
C ARG A 42 -0.17 -1.72 10.35
N ALA A 43 -1.40 -1.25 10.40
CA ALA A 43 -1.86 -0.09 9.67
C ALA A 43 -2.57 0.91 10.57
N LEU A 44 -2.51 2.19 10.19
CA LEU A 44 -3.27 3.27 10.80
C LEU A 44 -4.30 3.77 9.80
N GLN A 45 -5.58 3.78 10.16
CA GLN A 45 -6.56 4.52 9.37
C GLN A 45 -6.29 6.02 9.54
N ILE A 46 -5.98 6.70 8.44
CA ILE A 46 -5.64 8.13 8.40
C ILE A 46 -6.76 9.00 7.84
N GLY A 47 -7.83 8.38 7.34
CA GLY A 47 -9.00 9.08 6.82
C GLY A 47 -9.96 8.16 6.09
N GLU A 48 -10.80 8.78 5.28
CA GLU A 48 -11.78 8.15 4.41
C GLU A 48 -11.80 8.92 3.08
N TRP A 49 -11.95 8.20 1.97
CA TRP A 49 -12.06 8.77 0.64
C TRP A 49 -13.12 8.01 -0.15
N GLN A 50 -14.15 8.73 -0.61
CA GLN A 50 -15.32 8.16 -1.30
C GLN A 50 -16.05 7.05 -0.51
N GLY A 51 -16.15 7.20 0.82
CA GLY A 51 -16.80 6.20 1.68
C GLY A 51 -15.89 5.05 2.12
N GLU A 52 -14.66 5.01 1.60
CA GLU A 52 -13.73 3.90 1.82
C GLU A 52 -12.57 4.33 2.74
N PRO A 53 -12.13 3.49 3.69
CA PRO A 53 -11.06 3.84 4.62
C PRO A 53 -9.72 4.00 3.89
N VAL A 54 -8.92 4.96 4.34
CA VAL A 54 -7.54 5.16 3.86
C VAL A 54 -6.57 4.69 4.95
N TRP A 55 -5.77 3.68 4.61
CA TRP A 55 -4.84 3.01 5.52
C TRP A 55 -3.40 3.42 5.23
N LEU A 56 -2.68 3.86 6.25
CA LEU A 56 -1.23 4.04 6.21
C LEU A 56 -0.52 2.77 6.72
N VAL A 57 0.34 2.20 5.90
CA VAL A 57 1.23 1.10 6.25
C VAL A 57 2.67 1.56 6.08
N GLN A 58 3.48 1.46 7.15
CA GLN A 58 4.90 1.83 7.11
C GLN A 58 5.73 0.60 6.75
N GLN A 59 5.99 0.38 5.46
CA GLN A 59 6.75 -0.77 4.96
C GLN A 59 7.54 -0.40 3.71
N GLN A 60 8.80 -0.86 3.63
CA GLN A 60 9.57 -0.77 2.40
C GLN A 60 9.01 -1.74 1.35
N ARG A 61 8.60 -1.20 0.19
CA ARG A 61 8.23 -1.99 -0.99
C ARG A 61 9.20 -1.70 -2.11
N ALA A 62 9.60 -2.74 -2.85
CA ALA A 62 10.35 -2.55 -4.07
C ALA A 62 9.48 -1.80 -5.09
N SER A 63 9.82 -0.55 -5.35
CA SER A 63 9.29 0.19 -6.49
C SER A 63 9.90 -0.45 -7.74
N ARG A 64 9.16 -1.32 -8.42
CA ARG A 64 9.57 -1.85 -9.72
C ARG A 64 9.36 -0.78 -10.80
N TYR A 65 9.99 0.37 -10.64
CA TYR A 65 10.42 1.15 -11.80
C TYR A 65 11.71 0.48 -12.27
N GLY A 66 11.56 -0.57 -13.08
CA GLY A 66 12.69 -1.16 -13.77
C GLY A 66 13.24 -0.12 -14.73
N VAL A 67 14.37 0.48 -14.37
CA VAL A 67 15.28 1.06 -15.36
C VAL A 67 15.58 -0.05 -16.35
N GLY A 68 15.32 0.21 -17.64
CA GLY A 68 15.63 -0.72 -18.72
C GLY A 68 17.06 -1.21 -18.58
N THR A 69 17.24 -2.52 -18.54
CA THR A 69 18.55 -3.14 -18.64
C THR A 69 19.19 -2.67 -19.94
N SER A 70 20.27 -1.88 -19.84
CA SER A 70 21.20 -1.68 -20.95
C SER A 70 21.74 -3.05 -21.36
N GLY A 71 21.26 -3.55 -22.49
CA GLY A 71 21.86 -4.68 -23.19
C GLY A 71 23.16 -4.21 -23.84
N HIS A 72 24.22 -4.98 -23.58
CA HIS A 72 25.54 -4.90 -24.21
C HIS A 72 25.47 -5.07 -25.73
#